data_AF-G4RDZ6-F1
#
_entry.id   AF-G4RDZ6-F1
#
_cell.length_a   1.000
_cell.length_b   1.000
_cell.length_c   1.000
_cell.angle_alpha   90.00
_cell.angle_beta   90.00
_cell.angle_gamma   90.00
#
_symmetry.space_group_name_H-M   'P 1'
#
loop_
_entity.id
_entity.type
_entity.pdbx_description
1 polymer ?
#
loop_
_entity_poly.entity_id
_entity_poly.type
_entity_poly.pdbx_seq_one_letter_code
_entity_poly.pdbx_strand_id
1 'polypeptide(L)'
;MRRANAQIEPKKSGLLQQSAFHEREPMAKQKWDRHSIKAELHRREMTLTGLAELNELNPNSFRGVWARTNRKAEAAIAEFLGVPVAELFPDRYPIRTTTILSSKYVAESESRKAARSAA
;
A
#
# COMPACT_ATOMS: atom_id res chain seq x y z
N MET A 1 49.74 23.06 39.22
CA MET A 1 49.46 21.68 39.66
C MET A 1 47.95 21.61 39.94
N ARG A 2 47.07 20.76 39.42
CA ARG A 2 47.11 19.51 38.64
C ARG A 2 46.01 19.55 37.57
N ARG A 3 46.19 18.75 36.52
CA ARG A 3 45.36 18.60 35.31
C ARG A 3 44.14 17.69 35.55
N ALA A 4 43.09 17.97 34.76
CA ALA A 4 42.18 17.08 34.01
C ALA A 4 41.49 15.85 34.66
N ASN A 5 40.19 15.73 34.36
CA ASN A 5 39.53 14.54 33.78
C ASN A 5 38.10 14.99 33.38
N ALA A 6 37.74 15.31 32.13
CA ALA A 6 37.80 14.55 30.88
C ALA A 6 37.07 13.19 30.97
N GLN A 7 35.75 13.24 31.12
CA GLN A 7 34.89 12.13 30.72
C GLN A 7 34.55 12.31 29.24
N ILE A 8 35.17 11.49 28.40
CA ILE A 8 34.76 11.19 27.03
C ILE A 8 34.27 9.73 27.05
N GLU A 9 33.41 9.42 26.07
CA GLU A 9 33.11 8.12 25.43
C GLU A 9 31.62 7.70 25.56
N PRO A 10 31.03 6.95 24.60
CA PRO A 10 31.05 7.14 23.14
C PRO A 10 29.67 6.89 22.48
N LYS A 11 29.68 6.86 21.14
CA LYS A 11 28.57 6.84 20.19
C LYS A 11 27.59 5.64 20.30
N LYS A 12 26.30 5.93 20.06
CA LYS A 12 25.35 5.07 19.31
C LYS A 12 24.66 5.98 18.28
N SER A 13 25.08 6.06 17.01
CA SER A 13 24.78 5.13 15.92
C SER A 13 23.31 4.67 15.88
N GLY A 14 22.52 5.37 15.07
CA GLY A 14 21.42 4.82 14.27
C GLY A 14 20.13 4.44 14.99
N LEU A 15 19.05 5.18 14.72
CA LEU A 15 17.84 4.60 14.14
C LEU A 15 16.82 5.68 13.73
N LEU A 16 16.41 5.61 12.45
CA LEU A 16 15.12 6.02 11.88
C LEU A 16 14.81 7.53 11.94
N GLN A 17 15.07 8.31 10.88
CA GLN A 17 14.23 8.29 9.66
C GLN A 17 12.78 7.87 9.98
N GLN A 18 12.02 8.76 10.61
CA GLN A 18 10.58 8.76 10.43
C GLN A 18 10.25 9.98 9.59
N SER A 19 10.43 9.73 8.31
CA SER A 19 9.81 10.40 7.18
C SER A 19 8.50 11.09 7.57
N ALA A 20 8.45 12.35 7.20
CA ALA A 20 7.28 13.20 7.15
C ALA A 20 6.14 12.55 6.34
N PHE A 21 5.45 11.60 6.95
CA PHE A 21 4.14 11.13 6.51
C PHE A 21 3.13 12.22 6.86
N HIS A 22 3.22 13.31 6.11
CA HIS A 22 2.11 14.12 5.65
C HIS A 22 0.87 14.07 6.58
N GLU A 23 0.88 14.92 7.61
CA GLU A 23 -0.35 15.50 8.14
C GLU A 23 -1.02 16.29 7.00
N ARG A 24 -1.78 15.61 6.14
CA ARG A 24 -2.74 16.28 5.26
C ARG A 24 -4.10 16.28 5.93
N GLU A 25 -4.50 17.48 6.30
CA GLU A 25 -5.88 17.99 6.35
C GLU A 25 -6.87 17.12 5.55
N PRO A 26 -8.09 16.86 6.08
CA PRO A 26 -9.13 16.14 5.36
C PRO A 26 -9.66 17.02 4.23
N MET A 27 -8.91 17.09 3.13
CA MET A 27 -9.35 17.62 1.85
C MET A 27 -10.64 16.88 1.47
N ALA A 28 -11.69 17.65 1.17
CA ALA A 28 -12.98 17.16 0.70
C ALA A 28 -12.76 15.97 -0.23
N LYS A 29 -13.21 14.78 0.21
CA LYS A 29 -12.97 13.51 -0.50
C LYS A 29 -13.46 13.67 -1.93
N GLN A 30 -12.54 13.83 -2.86
CA GLN A 30 -12.90 13.88 -4.27
C GLN A 30 -13.55 12.55 -4.59
N LYS A 31 -14.79 12.59 -5.10
CA LYS A 31 -15.50 11.38 -5.46
C LYS A 31 -14.86 10.82 -6.73
N TRP A 32 -13.99 9.84 -6.55
CA TRP A 32 -13.37 9.12 -7.64
C TRP A 32 -14.41 8.25 -8.34
N ASP A 33 -14.77 8.63 -9.57
CA ASP A 33 -15.52 7.80 -10.51
C ASP A 33 -14.59 7.34 -11.65
N ARG A 34 -14.99 6.28 -12.38
CA ARG A 34 -14.32 5.81 -13.58
C ARG A 34 -13.95 6.95 -14.53
N HIS A 35 -14.89 7.87 -14.74
CA HIS A 35 -14.67 8.99 -15.64
C HIS A 35 -13.68 10.00 -15.07
N SER A 36 -13.74 10.30 -13.77
CA SER A 36 -12.77 11.17 -13.08
C SER A 36 -11.35 10.59 -13.14
N ILE A 37 -11.19 9.28 -12.93
CA ILE A 37 -9.89 8.60 -13.01
C ILE A 37 -9.32 8.69 -14.43
N LYS A 38 -10.12 8.40 -15.46
CA LYS A 38 -9.68 8.52 -16.85
C LYS A 38 -9.32 9.96 -17.22
N ALA A 39 -10.10 10.93 -16.76
CA ALA A 39 -9.81 12.34 -17.00
C ALA A 39 -8.48 12.75 -16.35
N GLU A 40 -8.21 12.32 -15.11
CA GLU A 40 -6.92 12.57 -14.46
C GLU A 40 -5.74 11.90 -15.18
N LEU A 41 -5.90 10.65 -15.65
CA LEU A 41 -4.88 10.00 -16.46
C LEU A 41 -4.57 10.84 -17.70
N HIS A 42 -5.60 11.29 -18.43
CA HIS A 42 -5.42 12.09 -19.64
C HIS A 42 -4.85 13.48 -19.32
N ARG A 43 -5.20 14.10 -18.19
CA ARG A 43 -4.60 15.36 -17.73
C ARG A 43 -3.10 15.25 -17.50
N ARG A 44 -2.60 14.06 -17.15
CA ARG A 44 -1.18 13.74 -16.98
C ARG A 44 -0.55 13.10 -18.23
N GLU A 45 -1.20 13.26 -19.38
CA GLU A 45 -0.78 12.68 -20.67
C GLU A 45 -0.60 11.16 -20.64
N MET A 46 -1.33 10.48 -19.76
CA MET A 46 -1.25 9.04 -19.55
C MET A 46 -2.52 8.33 -20.01
N THR A 47 -2.35 7.09 -20.45
CA THR A 47 -3.48 6.21 -20.83
C THR A 47 -3.43 4.91 -20.05
N LEU A 48 -4.57 4.22 -19.94
CA LEU A 48 -4.63 2.89 -19.33
C LEU A 48 -3.72 1.88 -20.04
N THR A 49 -3.57 2.00 -21.37
CA THR A 49 -2.67 1.14 -22.14
C THR A 49 -1.21 1.47 -21.84
N GLY A 50 -0.83 2.75 -21.87
CA GLY A 50 0.54 3.16 -21.55
C GLY A 50 0.94 2.81 -20.12
N LEU A 51 0.00 2.90 -19.18
CA LEU A 51 0.23 2.49 -17.80
C LEU A 51 0.41 0.96 -17.69
N ALA A 52 -0.31 0.19 -18.52
CA ALA A 52 -0.12 -1.25 -18.60
C ALA A 52 1.26 -1.62 -19.15
N GLU A 53 1.69 -0.96 -20.22
CA GLU A 53 3.01 -1.14 -20.84
C GLU A 53 4.14 -0.80 -19.87
N LEU A 54 4.02 0.33 -19.16
CA LEU A 54 5.01 0.77 -18.15
C LEU A 54 5.17 -0.25 -17.00
N ASN A 55 4.10 -0.96 -16.66
CA ASN A 55 4.09 -1.95 -15.59
C ASN A 55 4.30 -3.40 -16.09
N GLU A 56 4.57 -3.60 -17.38
CA GLU A 56 4.68 -4.93 -18.03
C GLU A 56 3.43 -5.81 -17.80
N LEU A 57 2.27 -5.17 -17.76
CA LEU A 57 0.98 -5.83 -17.54
C LEU A 57 0.15 -5.87 -18.82
N ASN A 58 -0.72 -6.88 -18.93
CA ASN A 58 -1.60 -7.01 -20.10
C ASN A 58 -2.61 -5.83 -20.16
N PRO A 59 -2.68 -5.06 -21.26
CA PRO A 59 -3.61 -3.93 -21.41
C PRO A 59 -5.10 -4.31 -21.20
N ASN A 60 -5.48 -5.55 -21.50
CA ASN A 60 -6.84 -6.04 -21.27
C ASN A 60 -7.20 -6.07 -19.78
N SER A 61 -6.20 -6.26 -18.89
CA SER A 61 -6.38 -6.20 -17.45
C SER A 61 -6.85 -4.83 -16.98
N PHE A 62 -6.30 -3.75 -17.56
CA PHE A 62 -6.65 -2.37 -17.23
C PHE A 62 -8.02 -1.97 -17.79
N ARG A 63 -8.41 -2.49 -18.95
CA ARG A 63 -9.78 -2.30 -19.47
C ARG A 63 -10.82 -2.98 -18.59
N GLY A 64 -10.50 -4.15 -18.05
CA GLY A 64 -11.36 -4.95 -17.18
C GLY A 64 -11.47 -4.47 -15.73
N VAL A 65 -10.62 -3.54 -15.27
CA VAL A 65 -10.52 -3.09 -13.87
C VAL A 65 -11.84 -2.53 -13.31
N TRP A 66 -12.69 -1.99 -14.19
CA TRP A 66 -13.99 -1.44 -13.83
C TRP A 66 -15.02 -2.52 -13.51
N ALA A 67 -14.98 -3.64 -14.23
CA ALA A 67 -15.95 -4.73 -14.07
C ALA A 67 -15.46 -5.79 -13.07
N ARG A 68 -14.15 -6.07 -13.05
CA ARG A 68 -13.57 -7.17 -12.26
C ARG A 68 -12.46 -6.65 -11.36
N THR A 69 -12.31 -7.29 -10.21
CA THR A 69 -11.25 -6.97 -9.26
C THR A 69 -9.91 -7.35 -9.87
N ASN A 70 -9.02 -6.37 -10.06
CA ASN A 70 -7.67 -6.62 -10.54
C ASN A 70 -6.68 -5.81 -9.71
N ARG A 71 -6.12 -6.46 -8.68
CA ARG A 71 -5.26 -5.81 -7.69
C ARG A 71 -4.01 -5.17 -8.29
N LYS A 72 -3.43 -5.78 -9.34
CA LYS A 72 -2.24 -5.23 -10.00
C LYS A 72 -2.58 -3.95 -10.77
N ALA A 73 -3.66 -3.97 -11.54
CA ALA A 73 -4.10 -2.78 -12.29
C ALA A 73 -4.60 -1.66 -11.36
N GLU A 74 -5.33 -2.01 -10.29
CA GLU A 74 -5.75 -1.05 -9.25
C GLU A 74 -4.55 -0.37 -8.58
N ALA A 75 -3.53 -1.16 -8.19
CA ALA A 75 -2.32 -0.66 -7.57
C ALA A 75 -1.53 0.27 -8.50
N ALA A 76 -1.37 -0.12 -9.78
CA ALA A 76 -0.65 0.69 -10.75
C ALA A 76 -1.35 2.05 -11.00
N ILE A 77 -2.68 2.08 -11.06
CA ILE A 77 -3.46 3.33 -11.17
C ILE A 77 -3.30 4.19 -9.90
N ALA A 78 -3.36 3.57 -8.72
CA ALA A 78 -3.18 4.25 -7.44
C ALA A 78 -1.78 4.86 -7.28
N GLU A 79 -0.75 4.10 -7.63
CA GLU A 79 0.63 4.53 -7.63
C GLU A 79 0.83 5.73 -8.57
N PHE A 80 0.32 5.63 -9.80
CA PHE A 80 0.43 6.72 -10.76
C PHE A 80 -0.31 7.98 -10.32
N LEU A 81 -1.50 7.84 -9.74
CA LEU A 81 -2.28 8.99 -9.25
C LEU A 81 -1.74 9.55 -7.93
N GLY A 82 -0.99 8.76 -7.16
CA GLY A 82 -0.55 9.08 -5.80
C GLY A 82 -1.69 9.02 -4.77
N VAL A 83 -2.73 8.24 -5.07
CA VAL A 83 -3.95 8.14 -4.26
C VAL A 83 -4.12 6.69 -3.79
N PRO A 84 -4.46 6.42 -2.53
CA PRO A 84 -4.68 5.06 -2.05
C PRO A 84 -5.75 4.32 -2.87
N VAL A 85 -5.50 3.04 -3.17
CA VAL A 85 -6.47 2.19 -3.90
C VAL A 85 -7.84 2.17 -3.21
N ALA A 86 -7.87 2.20 -1.88
CA ALA A 86 -9.11 2.21 -1.10
C ALA A 86 -9.95 3.47 -1.31
N GLU A 87 -9.33 4.59 -1.68
CA GLU A 87 -10.02 5.84 -2.00
C GLU A 87 -10.54 5.85 -3.44
N LEU A 88 -9.77 5.27 -4.38
CA LEU A 88 -10.16 5.12 -5.78
C LEU A 88 -11.25 4.07 -5.99
N PHE A 89 -11.22 2.98 -5.22
CA PHE A 89 -12.13 1.85 -5.32
C PHE A 89 -12.77 1.55 -3.95
N PRO A 90 -13.61 2.46 -3.42
CA PRO A 90 -14.19 2.29 -2.09
C PRO A 90 -15.12 1.08 -1.98
N ASP A 91 -15.72 0.64 -3.09
CA ASP A 91 -16.59 -0.54 -3.13
C ASP A 91 -15.83 -1.87 -2.90
N ARG A 92 -14.54 -1.92 -3.26
CA ARG A 92 -13.74 -3.16 -3.23
C ARG A 92 -12.92 -3.34 -1.95
N TYR A 93 -12.82 -2.30 -1.12
CA TYR A 93 -11.98 -2.25 0.07
C TYR A 93 -12.82 -1.79 1.27
N PRO A 94 -12.63 -2.34 2.48
CA PRO A 94 -11.52 -3.18 2.92
C PRO A 94 -11.59 -4.63 2.43
N ILE A 95 -10.43 -5.21 2.08
CA ILE A 95 -10.31 -6.63 1.75
C ILE A 95 -10.56 -7.42 3.03
N ARG A 96 -11.78 -7.91 3.20
CA ARG A 96 -12.07 -8.86 4.27
C ARG A 96 -11.51 -10.22 3.85
N THR A 97 -10.51 -10.69 4.59
CA THR A 97 -10.14 -12.10 4.52
C THR A 97 -11.28 -12.90 5.15
N THR A 98 -11.60 -14.06 4.58
CA THR A 98 -12.60 -14.99 5.13
C THR A 98 -12.20 -15.60 6.48
N THR A 99 -11.10 -15.12 7.07
CA THR A 99 -10.60 -15.55 8.37
C THR A 99 -11.54 -15.05 9.46
N ILE A 100 -12.49 -15.92 9.82
CA ILE A 100 -13.38 -15.77 10.97
C ILE A 100 -12.64 -16.09 12.29
N LEU A 101 -11.40 -16.58 12.20
CA LEU A 101 -10.63 -17.00 13.37
C LEU A 101 -10.31 -15.81 14.27
N SER A 102 -10.99 -15.74 15.42
CA SER A 102 -10.71 -14.75 16.45
C SER A 102 -9.28 -14.93 17.00
N SER A 103 -8.66 -13.83 17.41
CA SER A 103 -7.29 -13.78 17.95
C SER A 103 -6.97 -14.90 18.96
N LYS A 104 -7.93 -15.26 19.84
CA LYS A 104 -7.77 -16.36 20.81
C LYS A 104 -7.43 -17.74 20.22
N TYR A 105 -7.77 -18.00 18.96
CA TYR A 105 -7.54 -19.29 18.30
C TYR A 105 -6.37 -19.27 17.30
N VAL A 106 -5.72 -18.11 17.09
CA VAL A 106 -4.58 -17.98 16.16
C VAL A 106 -3.39 -18.82 16.64
N ALA A 107 -3.13 -18.83 17.95
CA ALA A 107 -2.06 -19.66 18.52
C ALA A 107 -2.28 -21.17 18.28
N GLU A 108 -3.53 -21.64 18.40
CA GLU A 108 -3.87 -23.05 18.15
C GLU A 108 -3.81 -23.42 16.66
N SER A 109 -4.08 -22.49 15.73
CA SER A 109 -3.91 -22.77 14.30
C SER A 109 -2.44 -22.86 13.92
N GLU A 110 -1.59 -21.99 14.47
CA GLU A 110 -0.14 -22.05 14.25
C GLU A 110 0.46 -23.35 14.79
N SER A 111 0.04 -23.79 15.99
CA SER A 111 0.46 -25.07 16.58
C SER A 111 0.05 -26.28 15.72
N ARG A 112 -1.20 -26.32 15.25
CA ARG A 112 -1.69 -27.39 14.36
C ARG A 112 -0.96 -27.42 13.02
N LYS A 113 -0.61 -26.24 12.47
CA LYS A 113 0.17 -26.13 11.24
C LYS A 113 1.59 -26.65 11.43
N ALA A 114 2.25 -26.28 12.53
CA ALA A 114 3.60 -26.75 12.86
C ALA A 114 3.67 -28.27 13.05
N ALA A 115 2.67 -28.85 13.75
CA ALA A 115 2.57 -30.29 13.93
C ALA A 115 2.38 -31.04 12.61
N ARG A 116 1.59 -30.48 11.67
CA ARG A 116 1.36 -31.07 10.35
C ARG A 116 2.57 -30.98 9.42
N SER A 117 3.42 -29.96 9.53
CA SER A 117 4.63 -29.84 8.71
C SER A 117 5.79 -30.72 9.19
N ALA A 118 5.71 -31.26 10.41
CA ALA A 118 6.75 -32.09 11.02
C ALA A 118 6.49 -33.61 10.87
N ALA A 119 5.38 -33.99 10.21
CA ALA A 119 4.98 -35.37 9.94
C ALA A 119 5.08 -35.66 8.44
#